data_AF-A0A3A8VZB3-F1
#
_entry.id   AF-A0A3A8VZB3-F1
#
_cell.length_a   1.000
_cell.length_b   1.000
_cell.length_c   1.000
_cell.angle_alpha   90.00
_cell.angle_beta   90.00
_cell.angle_gamma   90.00
#
_symmetry.space_group_name_H-M   'P 1'
#
loop_
_entity.id
_entity.type
_entity.pdbx_description
1 polymer ?
#
loop_
_entity_poly.entity_id
_entity_poly.type
_entity_poly.pdbx_seq_one_letter_code
_entity_poly.pdbx_strand_id
1 'polypeptide(L)'
;MENLRFTRKLVYNNTLNLALQRADRIWTASHTGDMGSKLEDAGMTLFMAENYMNELSKEAGKLNRRKVSDAEVGECIKLLLPIPTDATEVTEKNVKKLREDLRKRYYNAPDLLEAGKNGYRFINAVSDFATHAKPLRETAGYKENLFLKTMEGNPMIDKAYQLMAA
;
A
#
# COMPACT_ATOMS: atom_id res chain seq x y z
N MET A 1 5.44 -27.08 -21.39
CA MET A 1 6.22 -26.28 -20.42
C MET A 1 5.51 -24.95 -20.28
N GLU A 2 4.76 -24.78 -19.19
CA GLU A 2 3.96 -23.59 -18.95
C GLU A 2 4.85 -22.39 -18.67
N ASN A 3 4.62 -21.33 -19.43
CA ASN A 3 5.24 -20.04 -19.25
C ASN A 3 4.75 -19.43 -17.92
N LEU A 4 5.59 -19.54 -16.88
CA LEU A 4 5.46 -18.80 -15.64
C LEU A 4 5.59 -17.29 -15.92
N ARG A 5 4.47 -16.66 -16.26
CA ARG A 5 4.34 -15.20 -16.21
C ARG A 5 4.41 -14.78 -14.75
N PHE A 6 5.59 -14.35 -14.31
CA PHE A 6 5.76 -13.60 -13.06
C PHE A 6 5.14 -12.20 -13.20
N THR A 7 3.81 -12.11 -13.24
CA THR A 7 3.08 -10.88 -12.91
C THR A 7 2.97 -10.79 -11.39
N ARG A 8 4.09 -10.59 -10.69
CA ARG A 8 4.06 -10.35 -9.25
C ARG A 8 3.58 -8.91 -9.05
N LYS A 9 2.30 -8.77 -8.68
CA LYS A 9 1.61 -7.54 -8.23
C LYS A 9 2.61 -6.55 -7.62
N LEU A 10 2.95 -5.52 -8.38
CA LEU A 10 3.79 -4.38 -8.00
C LEU A 10 3.00 -3.40 -7.08
N VAL A 11 2.21 -3.97 -6.15
CA VAL A 11 1.28 -3.26 -5.26
C VAL A 11 1.78 -3.34 -3.80
N TYR A 12 2.63 -4.32 -3.50
CA TYR A 12 3.30 -4.45 -2.20
C TYR A 12 4.35 -3.37 -1.94
N ASN A 13 4.93 -2.76 -2.98
CA ASN A 13 6.04 -1.84 -2.81
C ASN A 13 5.60 -0.53 -2.15
N ASN A 14 4.55 0.16 -2.60
CA ASN A 14 4.28 1.50 -2.05
C ASN A 14 3.69 1.55 -0.64
N THR A 15 2.85 0.57 -0.33
CA THR A 15 2.19 0.46 0.97
C THR A 15 3.16 0.11 2.10
N LEU A 16 4.21 -0.63 1.77
CA LEU A 16 5.18 -1.13 2.72
C LEU A 16 6.47 -0.28 2.71
N ASN A 17 6.79 0.40 1.60
CA ASN A 17 7.83 1.45 1.53
C ASN A 17 7.62 2.56 2.56
N LEU A 18 6.37 2.85 2.95
CA LEU A 18 6.06 3.82 4.00
C LEU A 18 6.25 3.30 5.42
N ALA A 19 6.04 1.99 5.63
CA ALA A 19 6.45 1.35 6.86
C ALA A 19 7.98 1.40 7.04
N LEU A 20 8.69 1.43 5.90
CA LEU A 20 10.13 1.45 5.77
C LEU A 20 10.68 2.86 5.59
N GLN A 21 10.35 3.76 6.52
CA GLN A 21 10.88 5.12 6.62
C GLN A 21 12.43 5.21 6.71
N ARG A 22 13.14 4.08 6.60
CA ARG A 22 14.57 3.87 6.88
C ARG A 22 15.41 3.40 5.69
N ALA A 23 14.83 3.15 4.52
CA ALA A 23 15.59 2.76 3.32
C ALA A 23 15.50 3.85 2.25
N ASP A 24 16.64 4.22 1.65
CA ASP A 24 16.68 5.19 0.55
C ASP A 24 15.80 4.70 -0.61
N ARG A 25 14.84 5.52 -1.01
CA ARG A 25 13.77 5.17 -1.97
C ARG A 25 14.25 5.08 -3.41
N ILE A 26 15.38 5.71 -3.69
CA ILE A 26 15.98 5.85 -5.01
C ILE A 26 17.48 5.81 -4.80
N TRP A 27 18.14 4.91 -5.51
CA TRP A 27 19.60 4.91 -5.62
C TRP A 27 19.95 4.88 -7.12
N THR A 28 21.01 5.59 -7.49
CA THR A 28 21.45 5.72 -8.87
C THR A 28 22.74 4.94 -9.06
N ALA A 29 22.71 3.94 -9.94
CA ALA A 29 23.91 3.21 -10.39
C ALA A 29 24.51 3.91 -11.63
N SER A 30 25.82 4.16 -11.63
CA SER A 30 26.47 4.73 -12.81
C SER A 30 26.77 3.62 -13.81
N HIS A 31 26.01 3.56 -14.91
CA HIS A 31 26.19 2.52 -15.93
C HIS A 31 27.44 2.75 -16.81
N THR A 32 28.06 3.92 -16.68
CA THR A 32 29.30 4.34 -17.32
C THR A 32 30.44 4.17 -16.29
N GLY A 33 31.22 3.10 -16.45
CA GLY A 33 32.30 2.73 -15.52
C GLY A 33 33.00 1.44 -15.95
N ASP A 34 34.17 1.16 -15.38
CA ASP A 34 34.91 -0.08 -15.62
C ASP A 34 34.22 -1.30 -14.98
N MET A 35 34.73 -2.49 -15.26
CA MET A 35 34.13 -3.74 -14.74
C MET A 35 34.14 -3.81 -13.20
N GLY A 36 35.13 -3.21 -12.55
CA GLY A 36 35.23 -3.11 -11.10
C GLY A 36 34.14 -2.23 -10.51
N SER A 37 33.93 -1.04 -11.08
CA SER A 37 32.84 -0.13 -10.66
C SER A 37 31.46 -0.77 -10.81
N LYS A 38 31.24 -1.55 -11.87
CA LYS A 38 29.98 -2.27 -12.09
C LYS A 38 29.73 -3.41 -11.08
N LEU A 39 30.79 -4.12 -10.69
CA LEU A 39 30.69 -5.15 -9.66
C LEU A 39 30.41 -4.54 -8.28
N GLU A 40 30.98 -3.38 -7.97
CA GLU A 40 30.72 -2.62 -6.75
C GLU A 40 29.27 -2.12 -6.70
N ASP A 41 28.78 -1.48 -7.76
CA ASP A 41 27.38 -1.02 -7.89
C ASP A 41 26.39 -2.19 -7.72
N ALA A 42 26.68 -3.35 -8.33
CA ALA A 42 25.86 -4.55 -8.19
C ALA A 42 25.87 -5.08 -6.75
N GLY A 43 27.02 -5.10 -6.09
CA GLY A 43 27.14 -5.48 -4.68
C GLY A 43 26.34 -4.57 -3.76
N MET A 44 26.43 -3.25 -3.97
CA MET A 44 25.67 -2.26 -3.22
C MET A 44 24.16 -2.40 -3.45
N THR A 45 23.74 -2.68 -4.68
CA THR A 45 22.33 -2.97 -5.02
C THR A 45 21.79 -4.12 -4.17
N LEU A 46 22.54 -5.23 -4.13
CA LEU A 46 22.12 -6.44 -3.42
C LEU A 46 22.04 -6.20 -1.92
N PHE A 47 23.01 -5.49 -1.36
CA PHE A 47 23.00 -5.11 0.06
C PHE A 47 21.80 -4.22 0.42
N MET A 48 21.51 -3.21 -0.41
CA MET A 48 20.34 -2.35 -0.23
C MET A 48 19.03 -3.14 -0.34
N ALA A 49 18.92 -4.05 -1.31
CA ALA A 49 17.77 -4.92 -1.46
C ALA A 49 17.58 -5.86 -0.25
N GLU A 50 18.67 -6.43 0.28
CA GLU A 50 18.63 -7.27 1.48
C GLU A 50 18.17 -6.48 2.70
N ASN A 51 18.77 -5.31 2.95
CA ASN A 51 18.39 -4.44 4.06
C ASN A 51 16.91 -4.04 3.95
N TYR A 52 16.46 -3.66 2.76
CA TYR A 52 15.06 -3.38 2.48
C TYR A 52 14.15 -4.56 2.81
N MET A 53 14.45 -5.77 2.32
CA MET A 53 13.63 -6.96 2.56
C MET A 53 13.61 -7.39 4.04
N ASN A 54 14.69 -7.15 4.77
CA ASN A 54 14.78 -7.43 6.20
C ASN A 54 13.88 -6.49 7.01
N GLU A 55 13.98 -5.18 6.78
CA GLU A 55 13.10 -4.22 7.44
C GLU A 55 11.62 -4.46 7.03
N LEU A 56 11.36 -4.81 5.76
CA LEU A 56 10.03 -5.15 5.25
C LEU A 56 9.40 -6.29 6.06
N SER A 57 10.17 -7.34 6.28
CA SER A 57 9.72 -8.52 7.02
C SER A 57 9.46 -8.20 8.48
N LYS A 58 10.26 -7.32 9.10
CA LYS A 58 10.06 -6.87 10.49
C LYS A 58 8.74 -6.11 10.63
N GLU A 59 8.48 -5.14 9.77
CA GLU A 59 7.25 -4.32 9.81
C GLU A 59 6.00 -5.15 9.49
N ALA A 60 6.06 -6.00 8.46
CA ALA A 60 4.98 -6.94 8.17
C ALA A 60 4.68 -7.84 9.38
N GLY A 61 5.72 -8.32 10.07
CA GLY A 61 5.59 -9.10 11.30
C GLY A 61 4.88 -8.33 12.43
N LYS A 62 5.23 -7.05 12.66
CA LYS A 62 4.56 -6.20 13.67
C LYS A 62 3.07 -6.04 13.36
N LEU A 63 2.75 -5.68 12.12
CA LEU A 63 1.38 -5.49 11.65
C LEU A 63 0.56 -6.79 11.71
N ASN A 64 1.19 -7.93 11.42
CA ASN A 64 0.53 -9.23 11.49
C ASN A 64 0.18 -9.62 12.95
N ARG A 65 1.00 -9.20 13.92
CA ARG A 65 0.77 -9.43 15.36
C ARG A 65 -0.27 -8.49 15.97
N ARG A 66 -0.41 -7.26 15.46
CA ARG A 66 -1.43 -6.31 15.93
C ARG A 66 -2.82 -6.81 15.54
N LYS A 67 -3.58 -7.29 16.52
CA LYS A 67 -5.00 -7.63 16.33
C LYS A 67 -5.81 -6.35 16.15
N VAL A 68 -6.79 -6.40 15.25
CA VAL A 68 -7.68 -5.28 14.96
C VAL A 68 -9.11 -5.77 15.11
N SER A 69 -9.88 -5.11 15.96
CA SER A 69 -11.29 -5.47 16.18
C SER A 69 -12.19 -4.93 15.08
N ASP A 70 -13.37 -5.52 14.87
CA ASP A 70 -14.32 -5.04 13.86
C ASP A 70 -14.78 -3.59 14.13
N ALA A 71 -14.83 -3.19 15.40
CA ALA A 71 -15.10 -1.82 15.82
C ALA A 71 -13.95 -0.87 15.43
N GLU A 72 -12.71 -1.27 15.70
CA GLU A 72 -11.50 -0.50 15.32
C GLU A 72 -11.39 -0.35 13.80
N VAL A 73 -11.69 -1.40 13.03
CA VAL A 73 -11.77 -1.32 11.55
C VAL A 73 -12.79 -0.26 11.13
N GLY A 74 -13.98 -0.26 11.74
CA GLY A 74 -15.03 0.72 11.46
C GLY A 74 -14.58 2.16 11.71
N GLU A 75 -13.94 2.41 12.85
CA GLU A 75 -13.42 3.75 13.19
C GLU A 75 -12.27 4.17 12.27
N CYS A 76 -11.34 3.26 11.97
CA CYS A 76 -10.25 3.55 11.03
C CYS A 76 -10.78 3.90 9.63
N ILE A 77 -11.79 3.18 9.12
CA ILE A 77 -12.45 3.50 7.84
C ILE A 77 -13.09 4.90 7.87
N LYS A 78 -13.72 5.29 8.99
CA LYS A 78 -14.29 6.64 9.14
C LYS A 78 -13.21 7.73 9.12
N LEU A 79 -12.08 7.49 9.77
CA LEU A 79 -10.93 8.40 9.78
C LEU A 79 -10.27 8.53 8.41
N LEU A 80 -10.20 7.43 7.65
CA LEU A 80 -9.65 7.43 6.28
C LEU A 80 -10.57 8.11 5.27
N LEU A 81 -11.89 7.97 5.44
CA LEU A 81 -12.91 8.53 4.54
C LEU A 81 -13.89 9.38 5.34
N PRO A 82 -13.50 10.57 5.83
CA PRO A 82 -14.38 11.43 6.62
C PRO A 82 -15.54 11.98 5.76
N ILE A 83 -16.70 12.17 6.40
CA ILE A 83 -17.83 12.88 5.80
C ILE A 83 -17.76 14.31 6.32
N PRO A 84 -17.63 15.33 5.45
CA PRO A 84 -17.67 16.73 5.88
C PRO A 84 -18.99 17.07 6.58
N THR A 85 -18.95 17.93 7.60
CA THR A 85 -20.14 18.34 8.37
C THR A 85 -21.17 19.09 7.51
N ASP A 86 -20.72 19.73 6.44
CA ASP A 86 -21.50 20.48 5.44
C ASP A 86 -21.75 19.70 4.14
N ALA A 87 -21.53 18.38 4.16
CA ALA A 87 -21.70 17.54 2.97
C ALA A 87 -23.14 17.54 2.46
N THR A 88 -23.30 17.69 1.14
CA THR A 88 -24.59 17.42 0.48
C THR A 88 -24.99 15.95 0.64
N GLU A 89 -26.29 15.63 0.57
CA GLU A 89 -26.79 14.25 0.62
C GLU A 89 -26.10 13.34 -0.41
N VAL A 90 -25.79 13.88 -1.60
CA VAL A 90 -25.09 13.16 -2.66
C VAL A 90 -23.65 12.83 -2.25
N THR A 91 -22.92 13.81 -1.69
CA THR A 91 -21.56 13.62 -1.18
C THR A 91 -21.55 12.58 -0.06
N GLU A 92 -22.49 12.68 0.89
CA GLU A 92 -22.60 11.73 1.99
C GLU A 92 -22.86 10.30 1.49
N LYS A 93 -23.80 10.13 0.56
CA LYS A 93 -24.11 8.84 -0.06
C LYS A 93 -22.92 8.24 -0.80
N ASN A 94 -22.12 9.08 -1.47
CA ASN A 94 -20.92 8.65 -2.17
C ASN A 94 -19.82 8.19 -1.20
N VAL A 95 -19.57 8.95 -0.13
CA VAL A 95 -18.59 8.54 0.89
C VAL A 95 -19.01 7.25 1.59
N LYS A 96 -20.30 7.09 1.91
CA LYS A 96 -20.84 5.83 2.46
C LYS A 96 -20.58 4.64 1.52
N LYS A 97 -20.78 4.81 0.20
CA LYS A 97 -20.43 3.77 -0.79
C LYS A 97 -18.95 3.41 -0.78
N LEU A 98 -18.06 4.41 -0.70
CA LEU A 98 -16.61 4.18 -0.64
C LEU A 98 -16.20 3.43 0.63
N ARG A 99 -16.80 3.76 1.78
CA ARG A 99 -16.59 3.04 3.04
C ARG A 99 -17.02 1.57 2.94
N GLU A 100 -18.16 1.31 2.31
CA GLU A 100 -18.63 -0.06 2.08
C GLU A 100 -17.74 -0.85 1.11
N ASP A 101 -17.17 -0.21 0.09
CA ASP A 101 -16.20 -0.87 -0.80
C ASP A 101 -14.93 -1.28 -0.03
N LEU A 102 -14.35 -0.36 0.74
CA LEU A 102 -13.19 -0.66 1.58
C LEU A 102 -13.51 -1.75 2.62
N ARG A 103 -14.69 -1.71 3.22
CA ARG A 103 -15.17 -2.72 4.16
C ARG A 103 -15.25 -4.11 3.49
N LYS A 104 -15.83 -4.18 2.29
CA LYS A 104 -15.91 -5.44 1.52
C LYS A 104 -14.54 -6.00 1.20
N ARG A 105 -13.57 -5.16 0.81
CA ARG A 105 -12.18 -5.60 0.57
C ARG A 105 -11.56 -6.17 1.84
N TYR A 106 -11.73 -5.50 2.98
CA TYR A 106 -11.22 -6.01 4.25
C TYR A 106 -11.80 -7.37 4.63
N TYR A 107 -13.12 -7.56 4.55
CA TYR A 107 -13.76 -8.79 5.03
C TYR A 107 -13.78 -9.94 4.02
N ASN A 108 -13.88 -9.63 2.72
CA ASN A 108 -14.26 -10.61 1.69
C ASN A 108 -13.20 -10.79 0.60
N ALA A 109 -12.11 -10.02 0.58
CA ALA A 109 -11.08 -10.21 -0.44
C ALA A 109 -10.43 -11.61 -0.29
N PRO A 110 -10.39 -12.43 -1.35
CA PRO A 110 -10.00 -13.84 -1.27
C PRO A 110 -8.54 -14.01 -0.83
N ASP A 111 -7.66 -13.09 -1.21
CA ASP A 111 -6.26 -13.04 -0.79
C ASP A 111 -6.05 -12.63 0.68
N LEU A 112 -7.08 -12.10 1.34
CA LEU A 112 -7.07 -11.70 2.74
C LEU A 112 -7.88 -12.63 3.66
N LEU A 113 -8.53 -13.65 3.13
CA LEU A 113 -9.33 -14.58 3.93
C LEU A 113 -8.47 -15.37 4.91
N GLU A 114 -7.29 -15.80 4.47
CA GLU A 114 -6.33 -16.54 5.29
C GLU A 114 -5.54 -15.61 6.25
N ALA A 115 -5.48 -14.32 5.93
CA ALA A 115 -4.95 -13.33 6.84
C ALA A 115 -5.93 -13.12 8.00
N GLY A 116 -5.49 -13.36 9.24
CA GLY A 116 -6.29 -13.07 10.42
C GLY A 116 -6.71 -11.59 10.50
N LYS A 117 -7.63 -11.26 11.42
CA LYS A 117 -8.02 -9.87 11.70
C LYS A 117 -6.88 -9.11 12.38
N ASN A 118 -6.01 -8.49 11.58
CA ASN A 118 -4.82 -7.79 12.03
C ASN A 118 -4.50 -6.55 11.18
N GLY A 119 -3.50 -5.78 11.62
CA GLY A 119 -3.07 -4.56 10.95
C GLY A 119 -2.55 -4.82 9.53
N TYR A 120 -1.91 -5.96 9.31
CA TYR A 120 -1.44 -6.37 7.98
C TYR A 120 -2.61 -6.51 7.00
N ARG A 121 -3.68 -7.21 7.40
CA ARG A 121 -4.91 -7.32 6.61
C ARG A 121 -5.54 -5.96 6.33
N PHE A 122 -5.59 -5.08 7.33
CA PHE A 122 -6.18 -3.74 7.19
C PHE A 122 -5.43 -2.90 6.15
N ILE A 123 -4.11 -2.84 6.25
CA ILE A 123 -3.27 -2.09 5.33
C ILE A 123 -3.38 -2.62 3.90
N ASN A 124 -3.40 -3.94 3.70
CA ASN A 124 -3.58 -4.51 2.37
C ASN A 124 -4.95 -4.18 1.76
N ALA A 125 -6.02 -4.18 2.56
CA ALA A 125 -7.34 -3.77 2.10
C ALA A 125 -7.39 -2.30 1.68
N VAL A 126 -6.73 -1.40 2.45
CA VAL A 126 -6.61 0.02 2.10
C VAL A 126 -5.76 0.21 0.85
N SER A 127 -4.67 -0.53 0.72
CA SER A 127 -3.81 -0.51 -0.47
C SER A 127 -4.58 -0.90 -1.72
N ASP A 128 -5.29 -2.03 -1.66
CA ASP A 128 -6.12 -2.52 -2.76
C ASP A 128 -7.21 -1.51 -3.14
N PHE A 129 -7.89 -0.92 -2.14
CA PHE A 129 -8.84 0.17 -2.37
C PHE A 129 -8.18 1.37 -3.06
N ALA A 130 -7.08 1.87 -2.53
CA ALA A 130 -6.45 3.10 -3.02
C ALA A 130 -5.84 2.96 -4.43
N THR A 131 -5.53 1.72 -4.84
CA THR A 131 -4.89 1.43 -6.14
C THR A 131 -5.85 0.83 -7.17
N HIS A 132 -6.93 0.16 -6.76
CA HIS A 132 -7.85 -0.56 -7.65
C HIS A 132 -9.32 -0.16 -7.48
N ALA A 133 -9.67 0.79 -6.60
CA ALA A 133 -11.02 1.33 -6.58
C ALA A 133 -11.29 2.09 -7.87
N LYS A 134 -12.27 1.62 -8.64
CA LYS A 134 -12.75 2.34 -9.82
C LYS A 134 -13.31 3.69 -9.37
N PRO A 135 -12.86 4.80 -9.96
CA PRO A 135 -13.36 6.11 -9.57
C PRO A 135 -14.81 6.23 -10.02
N LEU A 136 -15.61 7.00 -9.27
CA LEU A 136 -17.00 7.27 -9.67
C LEU A 136 -17.10 8.06 -10.98
N ARG A 137 -16.02 8.74 -11.38
CA ARG A 137 -15.84 9.40 -12.68
C ARG A 137 -14.39 9.27 -13.11
N GLU A 138 -14.13 8.72 -14.30
CA GLU A 138 -12.80 8.69 -14.90
C GLU A 138 -12.53 10.02 -15.63
N THR A 139 -11.42 10.69 -15.32
CA THR A 139 -10.89 11.81 -16.11
C THR A 139 -9.78 11.29 -17.03
N ALA A 140 -9.49 12.01 -18.13
CA ALA A 140 -8.49 11.58 -19.12
C ALA A 140 -7.10 11.28 -18.50
N GLY A 141 -6.72 11.98 -17.42
CA GLY A 141 -5.47 11.78 -16.70
C GLY A 141 -5.54 10.84 -15.48
N TYR A 142 -6.62 10.07 -15.29
CA TYR A 142 -6.81 9.25 -14.09
C TYR A 142 -5.67 8.23 -13.87
N LYS A 143 -5.24 7.54 -14.93
CA LYS A 143 -4.19 6.52 -14.86
C LYS A 143 -2.81 7.11 -14.53
N GLU A 144 -2.49 8.27 -15.09
CA GLU A 144 -1.22 8.96 -14.85
C GLU A 144 -1.15 9.54 -13.43
N ASN A 145 -2.26 10.11 -12.94
CA ASN A 145 -2.38 10.54 -11.54
C ASN A 145 -2.30 9.37 -10.54
N LEU A 146 -2.86 8.21 -10.90
CA LEU A 146 -2.76 7.00 -10.07
C LEU A 146 -1.32 6.47 -10.03
N PHE A 147 -0.61 6.52 -11.15
CA PHE A 147 0.79 6.14 -11.26
C PHE A 147 1.70 7.05 -10.41
N LEU A 148 1.54 8.38 -10.51
CA LEU A 148 2.31 9.35 -9.70
C LEU A 148 2.07 9.17 -8.20
N LYS A 149 0.80 9.03 -7.76
CA LYS A 149 0.45 8.73 -6.36
C LYS A 149 0.96 7.38 -5.88
N THR A 150 1.14 6.44 -6.80
CA THR A 150 1.83 5.21 -6.45
C THR A 150 3.29 5.58 -6.23
N MET A 151 4.01 6.09 -7.23
CA MET A 151 5.45 6.37 -7.16
C MET A 151 5.90 7.29 -5.99
N GLU A 152 5.14 8.35 -5.70
CA GLU A 152 5.46 9.34 -4.66
C GLU A 152 4.98 8.94 -3.26
N GLY A 153 4.03 8.01 -3.16
CA GLY A 153 3.35 7.62 -1.92
C GLY A 153 1.88 8.06 -1.92
N ASN A 154 1.04 7.26 -1.26
CA ASN A 154 -0.40 7.45 -1.26
C ASN A 154 -0.89 7.90 0.13
N PRO A 155 -1.31 9.17 0.32
CA PRO A 155 -1.66 9.71 1.64
C PRO A 155 -2.68 8.90 2.44
N MET A 156 -3.57 8.16 1.75
CA MET A 156 -4.55 7.30 2.40
C MET A 156 -3.90 6.05 3.00
N ILE A 157 -2.95 5.46 2.29
CA ILE A 157 -2.19 4.30 2.75
C ILE A 157 -1.28 4.71 3.90
N ASP A 158 -0.67 5.90 3.82
CA ASP A 158 0.20 6.46 4.85
C ASP A 158 -0.55 6.63 6.18
N LYS A 159 -1.75 7.22 6.09
CA LYS A 159 -2.63 7.38 7.23
C LYS A 159 -3.08 6.03 7.79
N ALA A 160 -3.36 5.05 6.94
CA ALA A 160 -3.73 3.70 7.39
C ALA A 160 -2.56 3.02 8.12
N TYR A 161 -1.33 3.18 7.64
CA TYR A 161 -0.15 2.70 8.33
C TYR A 161 0.01 3.35 9.70
N GLN A 162 -0.10 4.68 9.80
CA GLN A 162 -0.02 5.39 11.08
C GLN A 162 -1.07 4.89 12.09
N LEU A 163 -2.30 4.62 11.64
CA LEU A 163 -3.34 4.07 12.50
C LEU A 163 -3.01 2.65 13.03
N MET A 164 -2.30 1.84 12.23
CA MET A 164 -1.96 0.44 12.55
C MET A 164 -0.57 0.24 13.15
N ALA A 165 0.33 1.20 13.03
CA ALA A 165 1.67 1.14 13.60
C ALA A 165 1.78 1.88 14.95
N ALA A 166 0.73 2.61 15.35
CA ALA A 166 0.62 3.33 16.62
C ALA A 166 0.65 2.41 17.86
#